data_AF-A0A3D1ZEH4-F1
#
_entry.id   AF-A0A3D1ZEH4-F1
#
_cell.length_a   1.000
_cell.length_b   1.000
_cell.length_c   1.000
_cell.angle_alpha   90.00
_cell.angle_beta   90.00
_cell.angle_gamma   90.00
#
_symmetry.space_group_name_H-M   'P 1'
#
loop_
_entity.id
_entity.type
_entity.pdbx_description
1 polymer ?
#
loop_
_entity_poly.entity_id
_entity_poly.type
_entity_poly.pdbx_seq_one_letter_code
_entity_poly.pdbx_strand_id
1 'polypeptide(L)' 'GKTGSPEKLAEIIDSITSSLFTLDEDTNIFPGHGDDGILKEEKGKYDVFASKEHPADLAGDVEWLKS' A
#
# COMPACT_ATOMS: atom_id res chain seq x y z
N GLY A 1 2.73 6.87 5.42
CA GLY A 1 1.82 6.39 6.50
C GLY A 1 2.66 5.67 7.52
N LYS A 2 2.46 5.90 8.83
CA LYS A 2 3.44 5.51 9.86
C LYS A 2 3.13 4.16 10.51
N THR A 3 4.00 3.16 10.29
CA THR A 3 3.96 1.87 11.01
C THR A 3 5.03 1.82 12.10
N GLY A 4 4.71 1.20 13.24
CA GLY A 4 5.63 1.13 14.38
C GLY A 4 6.65 -0.02 14.31
N SER A 5 6.43 -1.00 13.43
CA SER A 5 7.24 -2.22 13.31
C SER A 5 7.05 -2.87 11.92
N PRO A 6 8.04 -3.62 11.41
CA PRO A 6 7.95 -4.29 10.12
C PRO A 6 6.83 -5.34 10.07
N GLU A 7 6.57 -6.03 11.20
CA GLU A 7 5.45 -6.97 11.32
C GLU A 7 4.10 -6.28 11.10
N LYS A 8 3.94 -5.05 11.62
CA LYS A 8 2.72 -4.26 11.42
C LYS A 8 2.59 -3.71 10.02
N LEU A 9 3.70 -3.42 9.35
CA LEU A 9 3.69 -3.09 7.93
C LEU A 9 3.21 -4.30 7.12
N ALA A 10 3.75 -5.49 7.38
CA ALA A 10 3.36 -6.73 6.71
C ALA A 10 1.88 -7.07 6.92
N GLU A 11 1.37 -6.92 8.15
CA GLU A 11 -0.06 -7.14 8.48
C GLU A 11 -0.99 -6.20 7.69
N ILE A 12 -0.60 -4.92 7.55
CA ILE A 12 -1.37 -3.94 6.78
C ILE A 12 -1.29 -4.25 5.28
N ILE A 13 -0.10 -4.57 4.76
CA ILE A 13 0.09 -4.97 3.36
C ILE A 13 -0.81 -6.16 3.05
N ASP A 14 -0.78 -7.20 3.88
CA ASP A 14 -1.60 -8.40 3.71
C ASP A 14 -3.10 -8.06 3.72
N SER A 15 -3.54 -7.23 4.66
CA SER A 15 -4.93 -6.78 4.72
C SER A 15 -5.36 -6.02 3.46
N ILE A 16 -4.51 -5.13 2.94
CA ILE A 16 -4.77 -4.37 1.71
C ILE A 16 -4.82 -5.32 0.51
N THR A 17 -3.85 -6.23 0.36
CA THR A 17 -3.79 -7.13 -0.79
C THR A 17 -4.91 -8.17 -0.78
N SER A 18 -5.31 -8.64 0.39
CA SER A 18 -6.33 -9.68 0.55
C SER A 18 -7.76 -9.13 0.59
N SER A 19 -7.95 -7.85 0.88
CA SER A 19 -9.29 -7.24 1.02
C SER A 19 -9.55 -6.11 0.03
N LEU A 20 -8.61 -5.17 -0.13
CA LEU A 20 -8.79 -4.03 -1.04
C LEU A 20 -8.49 -4.44 -2.49
N PHE A 21 -7.36 -5.10 -2.75
CA PHE A 21 -6.96 -5.45 -4.12
C PHE A 21 -7.76 -6.61 -4.74
N THR A 22 -8.66 -7.22 -3.97
CA THR A 22 -9.68 -8.15 -4.47
C THR A 22 -10.92 -7.45 -5.01
N LEU A 23 -11.06 -6.14 -4.76
CA LEU A 23 -12.15 -5.33 -5.31
C LEU A 23 -11.88 -5.00 -6.79
N ASP A 24 -12.92 -4.52 -7.46
CA ASP A 24 -12.85 -4.14 -8.87
C ASP A 24 -11.84 -3.01 -9.07
N GLU A 25 -11.03 -3.09 -10.12
CA GLU A 25 -9.96 -2.12 -10.38
C GLU A 25 -10.50 -0.70 -10.64
N ASP A 26 -11.74 -0.56 -11.10
CA ASP A 26 -12.43 0.72 -11.27
C ASP A 26 -13.06 1.27 -9.96
N THR A 27 -12.76 0.65 -8.81
CA THR A 27 -13.22 1.12 -7.50
C THR A 27 -12.56 2.45 -7.15
N ASN A 28 -13.37 3.48 -6.88
CA ASN A 28 -12.88 4.76 -6.37
C ASN A 28 -12.50 4.64 -4.88
N ILE A 29 -11.30 5.11 -4.54
CA ILE A 29 -10.79 5.24 -3.18
C ILE A 29 -10.86 6.70 -2.76
N PHE A 30 -11.52 6.93 -1.62
CA PHE A 30 -11.64 8.24 -1.00
C PHE A 30 -10.92 8.22 0.35
N PRO A 31 -9.62 8.51 0.38
CA PRO A 31 -8.89 8.55 1.63
C PRO A 31 -9.32 9.75 2.47
N GLY A 32 -9.29 9.61 3.81
CA GLY A 32 -9.56 10.73 4.71
C GLY A 32 -8.48 11.83 4.67
N HIS A 33 -7.35 11.57 4.00
CA HIS A 33 -6.26 12.51 3.78
C HIS A 33 -5.57 12.21 2.44
N GLY A 34 -5.33 13.25 1.63
CA GLY A 34 -4.79 13.12 0.28
C GLY A 34 -5.86 13.26 -0.80
N ASP A 35 -5.46 13.05 -2.04
CA ASP A 35 -6.35 13.08 -3.20
C ASP A 35 -7.16 11.79 -3.32
N ASP A 36 -8.36 11.90 -3.87
CA ASP A 36 -9.09 10.73 -4.36
C ASP A 36 -8.31 10.04 -5.48
N GLY A 37 -8.54 8.73 -5.63
CA GLY A 37 -7.89 7.95 -6.66
C GLY A 37 -8.67 6.69 -6.97
N ILE A 38 -8.24 5.94 -7.97
CA ILE A 38 -8.83 4.63 -8.28
C ILE A 38 -7.93 3.51 -7.79
N LEU A 39 -8.55 2.39 -7.38
CA LEU A 39 -7.86 1.20 -6.89
C LEU A 39 -6.82 0.70 -7.90
N LYS A 40 -7.10 0.79 -9.21
CA LYS A 40 -6.16 0.48 -10.29
C LYS A 40 -4.83 1.24 -10.19
N GLU A 41 -4.89 2.55 -9.94
CA GLU A 41 -3.70 3.39 -9.82
C GLU A 41 -2.92 3.07 -8.54
N GLU A 42 -3.62 2.90 -7.42
CA GLU A 42 -3.01 2.52 -6.14
C GLU A 42 -2.36 1.13 -6.20
N LYS A 43 -3.03 0.17 -6.85
CA LYS A 43 -2.50 -1.16 -7.12
C LYS A 43 -1.26 -1.09 -8.01
N GLY A 44 -1.25 -0.23 -9.03
CA GLY A 44 -0.07 -0.01 -9.86
C GLY A 44 1.12 0.56 -9.07
N LYS A 45 0.88 1.51 -8.17
CA LYS A 45 1.93 2.04 -7.27
C LYS A 45 2.45 0.96 -6.32
N TYR A 46 1.55 0.11 -5.79
CA TYR A 46 1.92 -1.03 -4.97
C TYR A 46 2.71 -2.07 -5.76
N ASP A 47 2.36 -2.38 -7.01
CA ASP A 47 3.09 -3.34 -7.85
C ASP A 47 4.55 -2.91 -8.05
N VAL A 48 4.76 -1.61 -8.29
CA VAL A 48 6.12 -1.02 -8.36
C VAL A 48 6.86 -1.18 -7.06
N PHE A 49 6.19 -0.95 -5.92
CA PHE A 49 6.77 -1.20 -4.61
C PHE A 49 7.10 -2.69 -4.46
N ALA A 50 6.15 -3.60 -4.63
CA ALA A 50 6.32 -5.04 -4.44
C ALA A 50 7.39 -5.66 -5.36
N SER A 51 7.64 -5.06 -6.54
CA SER A 51 8.71 -5.47 -7.45
C SER A 51 10.11 -5.06 -6.98
N LYS A 52 10.24 -4.14 -6.01
CA LYS A 52 11.52 -3.74 -5.43
C LYS A 52 11.90 -4.66 -4.27
N GLU A 53 13.21 -4.81 -4.06
CA GLU A 53 13.73 -5.50 -2.86
C GLU A 53 13.60 -4.57 -1.65
N HIS A 54 12.86 -5.00 -0.63
CA HIS A 54 12.65 -4.22 0.59
C HIS A 54 13.48 -4.78 1.75
N PRO A 55 14.06 -3.91 2.58
CA PRO A 55 14.71 -4.36 3.80
C PRO A 55 13.69 -5.01 4.74
N ALA A 56 14.07 -6.12 5.37
CA ALA A 56 13.21 -6.86 6.29
C ALA A 56 12.79 -6.02 7.53
N ASP A 57 13.50 -4.94 7.83
CA ASP A 57 13.21 -4.00 8.91
C ASP A 57 12.44 -2.75 8.44
N LEU A 58 11.87 -2.77 7.22
CA LEU A 58 11.11 -1.63 6.68
C LEU A 58 9.91 -1.31 7.59
N ALA A 59 9.96 -0.16 8.22
CA ALA A 59 8.92 0.37 9.10
C ALA A 59 9.03 1.89 9.17
N GLY A 60 8.03 2.54 9.78
CA GLY A 60 7.98 4.00 9.88
C GLY A 60 7.16 4.60 8.75
N ASP A 61 7.63 5.71 8.17
CA ASP A 61 6.90 6.37 7.09
C ASP A 61 7.22 5.69 5.75
N VAL A 62 6.35 4.77 5.35
CA VAL A 62 6.46 4.06 4.08
C VAL A 62 5.60 4.77 3.05
N GLU A 63 6.25 5.27 2.00
CA GLU A 63 5.62 5.81 0.80
C GLU A 63 5.95 4.87 -0.38
N TRP A 64 4.92 4.27 -1.01
CA TRP A 64 5.10 3.24 -2.06
C TRP A 64 6.08 3.65 -3.18
N LEU A 65 6.01 4.89 -3.64
CA LEU A 65 6.83 5.37 -4.77
C LEU A 65 8.25 5.78 -4.36
N LYS A 66 8.46 6.21 -3.11
CA LYS A 66 9.77 6.64 -2.62
C LYS A 66 10.55 5.52 -1.94
N SER A 67 9.86 4.46 -1.52
CA SER A 67 10.46 3.26 -0.92
C SER A 67 10.92 2.28 -1.97
#